data_AF-A0A967Z2B8-F1
#
_entry.id   AF-A0A967Z2B8-F1
#
_cell.length_a   1.000
_cell.length_b   1.000
_cell.length_c   1.000
_cell.angle_alpha   90.00
_cell.angle_beta   90.00
_cell.angle_gamma   90.00
#
_symmetry.space_group_name_H-M   'P 1'
#
loop_
_entity.id
_entity.type
_entity.pdbx_description
1 polymer ?
#
loop_
_entity_poly.entity_id
_entity_poly.type
_entity_poly.pdbx_seq_one_letter_code
_entity_poly.pdbx_strand_id
1 'polypeptide(L)'
;SSHLPAGEVLSDPGKPWQKLMVVESGREKLGKWLSYDRNLYRDFKALYGEEPRRLIFIGILNDTDATGQEAVSYISGLRFLKN
;
A
#
# COMPACT_ATOMS: atom_id res chain seq x y z
N SER A 1 3.37 6.20 10.18
CA SER A 1 3.76 5.69 11.50
C SER A 1 4.20 4.24 11.37
N SER A 2 5.36 3.86 11.91
CA SER A 2 5.84 2.46 11.92
C SER A 2 5.20 1.59 13.02
N HIS A 3 4.12 2.07 13.63
CA HIS A 3 3.45 1.41 14.76
C HIS A 3 2.07 0.85 14.40
N LEU A 4 1.55 1.14 13.22
CA LEU A 4 0.30 0.53 12.76
C LEU A 4 0.58 -0.92 12.36
N PRO A 5 -0.24 -1.89 12.81
CA PRO A 5 -0.02 -3.29 12.47
C PRO A 5 -0.38 -3.55 11.00
N ALA A 6 0.20 -4.61 10.43
CA ALA A 6 -0.25 -5.11 9.13
C ALA A 6 -1.73 -5.52 9.18
N GLY A 7 -2.47 -5.21 8.12
CA GLY A 7 -3.91 -5.41 8.03
C GLY A 7 -4.74 -4.22 8.53
N GLU A 8 -4.15 -3.26 9.24
CA GLU A 8 -4.86 -2.04 9.65
C GLU A 8 -5.32 -1.25 8.42
N VAL A 9 -6.56 -0.75 8.47
CA VAL A 9 -7.15 0.06 7.41
C VAL A 9 -7.41 1.47 7.92
N LEU A 10 -6.83 2.45 7.24
CA LEU A 10 -7.02 3.86 7.54
C LEU A 10 -7.86 4.54 6.47
N SER A 11 -8.54 5.60 6.87
CA SER A 11 -9.19 6.55 5.95
C SER A 11 -8.54 7.91 6.14
N ASP A 12 -8.28 8.63 5.04
CA ASP A 12 -7.80 10.01 5.13
C ASP A 12 -8.91 10.89 5.77
N PRO A 13 -8.60 11.68 6.82
CA PRO A 13 -9.60 12.52 7.49
C PRO A 13 -10.26 13.57 6.59
N GLY A 14 -9.52 14.12 5.62
CA GLY A 14 -10.02 15.10 4.65
C GLY A 14 -10.59 14.47 3.37
N LYS A 15 -10.26 13.20 3.09
CA LYS A 15 -10.73 12.44 1.93
C LYS A 15 -11.13 11.01 2.34
N PRO A 16 -12.25 10.82 3.06
CA PRO A 16 -12.61 9.54 3.68
C PRO A 16 -12.84 8.37 2.69
N TRP A 17 -13.00 8.68 1.39
CA TRP A 17 -13.04 7.70 0.30
C TRP A 17 -11.65 7.15 -0.10
N GLN A 18 -10.56 7.80 0.30
CA GLN A 18 -9.22 7.24 0.16
C GLN A 18 -8.97 6.27 1.32
N LYS A 19 -8.68 5.02 0.97
CA LYS A 19 -8.37 3.95 1.92
C LYS A 19 -6.89 3.59 1.82
N LEU A 20 -6.26 3.40 2.96
CA LEU A 20 -4.90 2.88 3.07
C LEU A 20 -4.95 1.55 3.83
N MET A 21 -4.35 0.50 3.29
CA MET A 21 -4.14 -0.76 4.00
C MET A 21 -2.65 -0.92 4.30
N VAL A 22 -2.32 -1.16 5.56
CA VAL A 22 -0.94 -1.44 5.97
C VAL A 22 -0.59 -2.88 5.56
N VAL A 23 0.37 -3.05 4.66
CA VAL A 23 0.85 -4.38 4.22
C VAL A 23 2.01 -4.89 5.07
N GLU A 24 2.87 -3.98 5.53
CA GLU A 24 4.04 -4.25 6.36
C GLU A 24 4.36 -3.02 7.22
N SER A 25 4.94 -3.23 8.40
CA SER A 25 5.27 -2.15 9.33
C SER A 25 6.43 -2.52 10.27
N GLY A 26 6.96 -1.52 10.97
CA GLY A 26 8.03 -1.72 11.94
C GLY A 26 9.44 -1.76 11.34
N ARG A 27 10.43 -2.05 12.19
CA ARG A 27 11.87 -1.93 11.89
C ARG A 27 12.58 -3.26 11.63
N GLU A 28 11.89 -4.38 11.86
CA GLU A 28 12.49 -5.73 11.92
C GLU A 28 13.05 -6.21 10.57
N LYS A 29 12.54 -5.66 9.46
CA LYS A 29 12.88 -6.06 8.09
C LYS A 29 13.72 -5.04 7.34
N LEU A 30 14.25 -4.02 8.02
CA LEU A 30 15.11 -3.01 7.39
C LEU A 30 16.34 -3.65 6.74
N GLY A 31 16.75 -3.11 5.58
CA GLY A 31 17.91 -3.57 4.81
C GLY A 31 17.72 -4.88 4.04
N LYS A 32 16.51 -5.44 4.01
CA LYS A 32 16.19 -6.69 3.30
C LYS A 32 15.35 -6.40 2.06
N TRP A 33 15.53 -7.21 1.01
CA TRP A 33 14.58 -7.29 -0.08
C TRP A 33 13.33 -8.01 0.40
N LEU A 34 12.17 -7.39 0.17
CA LEU A 34 10.88 -7.96 0.50
C LEU A 34 10.09 -8.21 -0.79
N SER A 35 9.27 -9.24 -0.78
CA SER A 35 8.42 -9.62 -1.91
C SER A 35 6.98 -9.70 -1.43
N TYR A 36 6.08 -9.12 -2.22
CA TYR A 36 4.65 -9.07 -1.91
C TYR A 36 3.86 -9.53 -3.13
N ASP A 37 2.81 -10.31 -2.87
CA ASP A 37 1.80 -10.68 -3.85
C ASP A 37 0.43 -10.28 -3.27
N ARG A 38 -0.36 -9.55 -4.05
CA ARG A 38 -1.64 -8.98 -3.64
C ARG A 38 -2.65 -9.13 -4.75
N ASN A 39 -3.87 -9.47 -4.36
CA ASN A 39 -5.01 -9.48 -5.26
C ASN A 39 -5.77 -8.15 -5.11
N LEU A 40 -5.49 -7.20 -6.00
CA LEU A 40 -6.07 -5.84 -5.93
C LEU A 40 -7.61 -5.85 -5.98
N TYR A 41 -8.22 -6.82 -6.67
CA TYR A 41 -9.67 -6.95 -6.71
C TYR A 41 -10.24 -7.34 -5.35
N ARG A 42 -9.66 -8.34 -4.69
CA ARG A 42 -10.06 -8.75 -3.32
C ARG A 42 -9.82 -7.63 -2.32
N ASP A 43 -8.70 -6.94 -2.43
CA ASP A 43 -8.34 -5.84 -1.55
C ASP A 43 -9.32 -4.68 -1.68
N PHE A 44 -9.66 -4.31 -2.92
CA PHE A 44 -10.67 -3.29 -3.18
C PHE A 44 -12.01 -3.66 -2.55
N LYS A 45 -12.49 -4.89 -2.79
CA LYS A 45 -13.76 -5.35 -2.20
C LYS A 45 -13.75 -5.34 -0.68
N ALA A 46 -12.63 -5.73 -0.06
CA ALA A 46 -12.48 -5.68 1.40
C ALA A 46 -12.48 -4.25 1.94
N LEU A 47 -11.87 -3.30 1.23
CA LEU A 47 -11.75 -1.90 1.65
C LEU A 47 -13.04 -1.09 1.43
N TYR A 48 -13.79 -1.40 0.39
CA TYR A 48 -14.91 -0.57 -0.08
C TYR A 48 -16.27 -1.26 0.00
N GLY A 49 -16.31 -2.59 0.13
CA GLY A 49 -17.56 -3.35 0.20
C GLY A 49 -18.34 -3.43 -1.12
N GLU A 50 -17.76 -2.96 -2.23
CA GLU A 50 -18.41 -2.88 -3.54
C GLU A 50 -17.51 -3.41 -4.67
N GLU A 51 -18.07 -3.60 -5.86
CA GLU A 51 -17.34 -4.05 -7.04
C GLU A 51 -16.42 -2.94 -7.59
N PRO A 52 -15.12 -3.21 -7.82
CA PRO A 52 -14.23 -2.23 -8.42
C PRO A 52 -14.65 -1.92 -9.85
N ARG A 53 -14.57 -0.63 -10.19
CA ARG A 53 -14.61 -0.19 -11.59
C ARG A 53 -13.32 -0.57 -12.31
N ARG A 54 -13.27 -0.32 -13.62
CA ARG A 54 -12.06 -0.52 -14.43
C ARG A 54 -10.86 0.20 -13.79
N LEU A 55 -9.83 -0.57 -13.44
CA LEU A 55 -8.54 -0.05 -13.03
C LEU A 55 -7.93 0.77 -14.17
N ILE A 56 -7.56 2.02 -13.89
CA ILE A 56 -6.97 2.94 -14.88
C ILE A 56 -5.48 3.20 -14.64
N PHE A 57 -5.00 3.05 -13.39
CA PHE A 57 -3.63 3.37 -13.03
C PHE A 57 -3.19 2.62 -11.78
N ILE A 58 -1.91 2.27 -11.72
CA ILE A 58 -1.21 1.81 -10.50
C ILE A 58 -0.01 2.72 -10.32
N GLY A 59 0.06 3.39 -9.18
CA GLY A 59 1.19 4.21 -8.78
C GLY A 59 2.06 3.47 -7.77
N ILE A 60 3.37 3.60 -7.93
CA ILE A 60 4.33 3.23 -6.89
C ILE A 60 5.06 4.50 -6.49
N LEU A 61 5.06 4.79 -5.20
CA LEU A 61 5.56 6.03 -4.65
C LEU A 61 6.33 5.75 -3.36
N ASN A 62 7.40 6.52 -3.17
CA ASN A 62 8.00 6.71 -1.87
C ASN A 62 7.49 8.05 -1.37
N ASP A 63 6.85 8.04 -0.21
CA ASP A 63 6.27 9.23 0.39
C ASP A 63 6.98 9.56 1.70
N THR A 64 7.51 10.78 1.77
CA THR A 64 8.17 11.31 2.97
C THR A 64 7.64 12.68 3.37
N ASP A 65 6.57 13.17 2.71
CA ASP A 65 6.08 14.55 2.85
C ASP A 65 5.71 14.91 4.29
N ALA A 66 5.10 13.98 5.02
CA ALA A 66 4.65 14.14 6.38
C ALA A 66 5.76 13.97 7.44
N THR A 67 6.97 13.59 7.01
CA THR A 67 8.11 13.34 7.93
C THR A 67 9.18 14.41 7.87
N GLY A 68 9.24 15.19 6.78
CA GLY A 68 10.34 16.12 6.53
C GLY A 68 11.70 15.42 6.38
N GLN A 69 11.71 14.10 6.14
CA GLN A 69 12.90 13.30 5.96
C GLN A 69 13.05 12.85 4.50
N GLU A 70 14.17 12.20 4.20
CA GLU A 70 14.45 11.60 2.91
C GLU A 70 14.51 10.08 3.05
N ALA A 71 13.99 9.38 2.04
CA ALA A 71 14.08 7.93 1.94
C ALA A 71 14.36 7.53 0.49
N VAL A 72 15.16 6.46 0.33
CA VAL A 72 15.43 5.84 -0.97
C VAL A 72 14.85 4.43 -0.93
N SER A 73 14.09 4.09 -1.97
CA SER A 73 13.52 2.76 -2.16
C SER A 73 13.97 2.19 -3.50
N TYR A 74 14.33 0.91 -3.50
CA TYR A 74 14.62 0.16 -4.71
C TYR A 74 13.47 -0.81 -4.98
N ILE A 75 13.01 -0.85 -6.23
CA ILE A 75 11.91 -1.73 -6.66
C ILE A 75 12.45 -2.61 -7.78
N SER A 76 12.16 -3.91 -7.70
CA SER A 76 12.53 -4.88 -8.72
C SER A 76 11.45 -5.94 -8.87
N GLY A 77 11.36 -6.53 -10.07
CA GLY A 77 10.47 -7.67 -10.31
C GLY A 77 8.97 -7.35 -10.33
N LEU A 78 8.57 -6.10 -10.63
CA LEU A 78 7.16 -5.73 -10.73
C LEU A 78 6.47 -6.52 -11.85
N ARG A 79 5.37 -7.19 -11.51
CA ARG A 79 4.56 -8.00 -12.45
C ARG A 79 3.09 -7.74 -12.23
N PHE A 80 2.35 -7.60 -13.33
CA PHE A 80 0.90 -7.56 -13.33
C PHE A 80 0.38 -8.84 -13.95
N LEU A 81 -0.20 -9.69 -13.11
CA LEU A 81 -0.78 -10.96 -13.51
C LEU A 81 -2.28 -10.80 -13.59
N LYS A 82 -2.87 -11.22 -14.71
CA LYS A 82 -4.31 -11.35 -14.86
C LYS A 82 -4.60 -12.85 -14.77
N ASN A 83 -5.22 -13.24 -13.66
CA ASN A 83 -5.80 -14.59 -13.54
C ASN A 83 -7.15 -14.63 -14.25
#